data_AF-A0A7V9GSJ8-F1
#
_entry.id   AF-A0A7V9GSJ8-F1
#
_cell.length_a   1.000
_cell.length_b   1.000
_cell.length_c   1.000
_cell.angle_alpha   90.00
_cell.angle_beta   90.00
_cell.angle_gamma   90.00
#
_symmetry.space_group_name_H-M   'P 1'
#
loop_
_entity.id
_entity.type
_entity.pdbx_description
1 polymer ?
#
loop_
_entity_poly.entity_id
_entity_poly.type
_entity_poly.pdbx_seq_one_letter_code
_entity_poly.pdbx_strand_id
1 'polypeptide(L)'
;METPRQPPPSAPATEAAAEAAEFASGDAGPLVGIVMGSESDREVMQKAATELDSQGISWEMQVMSAHRSPDLVAEYSKSAMSRGLRVIIAGAGLAAALPGTVAAHTPLPVIGVPLQSRTSVMGGLDAMLAIAQMPPGVPVACVGVDAARNAAVLAARILGT
;
A
#
# COMPACT_ATOMS: atom_id res chain seq x y z
N MET A 1 -34.80 -37.65 -28.35
CA MET A 1 -33.39 -38.01 -28.09
C MET A 1 -32.67 -36.73 -27.74
N GLU A 2 -32.60 -36.39 -26.45
CA GLU A 2 -31.83 -35.24 -25.98
C GLU A 2 -30.44 -35.73 -25.55
N THR A 3 -29.40 -35.11 -26.10
CA THR A 3 -28.00 -35.43 -25.78
C THR A 3 -27.64 -34.82 -24.43
N PRO A 4 -26.97 -35.55 -23.51
CA PRO A 4 -26.57 -34.98 -22.22
C PRO A 4 -25.56 -33.84 -22.40
N ARG A 5 -25.78 -32.70 -21.72
CA ARG A 5 -24.82 -31.60 -21.67
C ARG A 5 -23.64 -31.98 -20.78
N GLN A 6 -22.43 -31.85 -21.32
CA GLN A 6 -21.19 -32.04 -20.60
C GLN A 6 -20.97 -30.88 -19.60
N PRO A 7 -20.48 -31.14 -18.37
CA PRO A 7 -20.16 -30.08 -17.43
C PRO A 7 -18.98 -29.22 -17.94
N PRO A 8 -18.91 -27.94 -17.54
CA PRO A 8 -17.83 -27.05 -17.94
C PRO A 8 -16.48 -27.56 -17.40
N PRO A 9 -15.37 -27.35 -18.13
CA PRO A 9 -14.05 -27.73 -17.66
C PRO A 9 -13.71 -26.94 -16.38
N SER A 10 -13.15 -27.64 -15.39
CA SER A 10 -12.60 -27.04 -14.18
C SER A 10 -11.43 -26.13 -14.55
N ALA A 11 -11.45 -24.88 -14.07
CA ALA A 11 -10.35 -23.94 -14.22
C ALA A 11 -9.04 -24.52 -13.62
N PRO A 12 -7.86 -24.25 -14.22
CA PRO A 12 -6.62 -24.85 -13.77
C PRO A 12 -6.18 -24.24 -12.44
N ALA A 13 -6.18 -25.05 -11.40
CA ALA A 13 -5.75 -24.70 -10.04
C ALA A 13 -4.21 -24.65 -9.87
N THR A 14 -3.46 -24.37 -10.94
CA THR A 14 -2.01 -24.70 -10.99
C THR A 14 -1.09 -23.49 -11.14
N GLU A 15 -1.55 -22.37 -11.72
CA GLU A 15 -0.72 -21.16 -11.85
C GLU A 15 -0.69 -20.32 -10.55
N ALA A 16 -1.84 -20.12 -9.91
CA ALA A 16 -1.93 -19.34 -8.67
C ALA A 16 -1.10 -19.95 -7.51
N ALA A 17 -0.99 -21.28 -7.47
CA ALA A 17 -0.20 -21.98 -6.46
C ALA A 17 1.32 -21.90 -6.73
N ALA A 18 1.72 -21.80 -7.99
CA ALA A 18 3.11 -21.63 -8.38
C ALA A 18 3.59 -20.19 -8.13
N GLU A 19 2.75 -19.20 -8.43
CA GLU A 19 3.01 -17.81 -8.06
C GLU A 19 3.12 -17.69 -6.53
N ALA A 20 2.14 -18.23 -5.77
CA ALA A 20 2.14 -18.25 -4.30
C ALA A 20 3.43 -18.84 -3.69
N ALA A 21 4.03 -19.85 -4.33
CA ALA A 21 5.25 -20.50 -3.85
C ALA A 21 6.52 -19.67 -4.15
N GLU A 22 6.55 -18.86 -5.20
CA GLU A 22 7.66 -17.96 -5.53
C GLU A 22 7.78 -16.81 -4.51
N PHE A 23 6.66 -16.41 -3.87
CA PHE A 23 6.67 -15.44 -2.76
C PHE A 23 7.36 -15.95 -1.49
N ALA A 24 7.50 -17.26 -1.32
CA ALA A 24 7.96 -17.86 -0.06
C ALA A 24 9.49 -18.06 0.00
N SER A 25 10.24 -17.85 -1.08
CA SER A 25 11.69 -18.00 -1.08
C SER A 25 12.39 -16.73 -0.54
N GLY A 26 12.86 -16.83 0.70
CA GLY A 26 13.42 -15.75 1.53
C GLY A 26 14.79 -15.20 1.12
N ASP A 27 14.95 -14.77 -0.13
CA ASP A 27 16.01 -13.83 -0.54
C ASP A 27 15.51 -12.77 -1.56
N ALA A 28 14.18 -12.61 -1.65
CA ALA A 28 13.53 -11.59 -2.46
C ALA A 28 13.41 -10.28 -1.66
N GLY A 29 13.61 -9.14 -2.33
CA GLY A 29 13.57 -7.80 -1.73
C GLY A 29 12.26 -7.45 -0.98
N PRO A 30 12.11 -6.21 -0.50
CA PRO A 30 10.91 -5.82 0.24
C PRO A 30 9.64 -6.08 -0.57
N LEU A 31 8.60 -6.63 0.06
CA LEU A 31 7.27 -6.80 -0.54
C LEU A 31 6.39 -5.57 -0.30
N VAL A 32 6.60 -4.86 0.81
CA VAL A 32 5.81 -3.68 1.19
C VAL A 32 6.70 -2.44 1.32
N GLY A 33 6.33 -1.37 0.63
CA GLY A 33 6.99 -0.08 0.75
C GLY A 33 6.24 0.81 1.73
N ILE A 34 6.89 1.32 2.77
CA ILE A 34 6.32 2.31 3.70
C ILE A 34 6.92 3.67 3.37
N VAL A 35 6.09 4.62 2.96
CA VAL A 35 6.53 5.99 2.66
C VAL A 35 5.81 7.01 3.53
N MET A 36 6.52 8.05 3.94
CA MET A 36 5.95 9.14 4.74
C MET A 36 6.55 10.50 4.37
N GLY A 37 5.75 11.55 4.56
CA GLY A 37 6.10 12.90 4.15
C GLY A 37 7.11 13.60 5.06
N SER A 38 7.26 13.17 6.30
CA SER A 38 8.11 13.81 7.32
C SER A 38 8.70 12.77 8.28
N GLU A 39 9.87 13.06 8.84
CA GLU A 39 10.47 12.23 9.90
C GLU A 39 9.58 12.20 11.16
N SER A 40 8.80 13.26 11.40
CA SER A 40 7.82 13.32 12.49
C SER A 40 6.71 12.28 12.37
N ASP A 41 6.47 11.76 11.17
CA ASP A 41 5.44 10.76 10.89
C ASP A 41 5.91 9.34 11.26
N ARG A 42 7.22 9.15 11.46
CA ARG A 42 7.84 7.84 11.68
C ARG A 42 7.26 7.12 12.88
N GLU A 43 7.02 7.82 13.98
CA GLU A 43 6.47 7.20 15.19
C GLU A 43 5.14 6.48 14.92
N VAL A 44 4.26 7.09 14.13
CA VAL A 44 2.97 6.49 13.76
C VAL A 44 3.17 5.39 12.72
N MET A 45 3.94 5.66 11.68
CA MET A 45 4.14 4.74 10.56
C MET A 45 4.96 3.50 10.92
N GLN A 46 5.80 3.56 11.96
CA GLN A 46 6.54 2.41 12.50
C GLN A 46 5.59 1.30 12.98
N LYS A 47 4.36 1.63 13.37
CA LYS A 47 3.33 0.64 13.73
C LYS A 47 2.97 -0.28 12.55
N ALA A 48 3.09 0.20 11.32
CA ALA A 48 2.93 -0.64 10.12
C ALA A 48 4.10 -1.63 10.01
N ALA A 49 5.33 -1.14 10.11
CA ALA A 49 6.54 -1.97 10.07
C ALA A 49 6.53 -3.06 11.15
N THR A 50 6.23 -2.71 12.41
CA THR A 50 6.12 -3.69 13.51
C THR A 50 5.07 -4.77 13.24
N GLU A 51 3.94 -4.40 12.63
CA GLU A 51 2.90 -5.36 12.26
C GLU A 51 3.36 -6.28 11.12
N LEU A 52 4.01 -5.74 10.08
CA LEU A 52 4.60 -6.54 8.99
C LEU A 52 5.68 -7.50 9.50
N ASP A 53 6.56 -7.04 10.40
CA ASP A 53 7.58 -7.86 11.06
C ASP A 53 6.94 -9.06 11.79
N SER A 54 5.85 -8.81 12.53
CA SER A 54 5.14 -9.85 13.28
C SER A 54 4.52 -10.93 12.38
N GLN A 55 4.30 -10.60 11.11
CA GLN A 55 3.76 -11.50 10.08
C GLN A 55 4.84 -12.06 9.15
N GLY A 56 6.11 -11.68 9.35
CA GLY A 56 7.23 -12.12 8.50
C GLY A 56 7.23 -11.53 7.08
N ILE A 57 6.56 -10.39 6.87
CA ILE A 57 6.48 -9.73 5.57
C ILE A 57 7.64 -8.74 5.44
N SER A 58 8.48 -8.89 4.41
CA SER A 58 9.60 -7.98 4.16
C SER A 58 9.12 -6.59 3.75
N TRP A 59 9.77 -5.54 4.28
CA TRP A 59 9.40 -4.16 4.02
C TRP A 59 10.60 -3.22 3.93
N GLU A 60 10.39 -2.07 3.31
CA GLU A 60 11.30 -0.93 3.35
C GLU A 60 10.58 0.32 3.84
N MET A 61 11.31 1.28 4.41
CA MET A 61 10.73 2.53 4.88
C MET A 61 11.54 3.73 4.40
N GLN A 62 10.85 4.71 3.83
CA GLN A 62 11.47 5.90 3.23
C GLN A 62 10.73 7.17 3.63
N VAL A 63 11.48 8.26 3.80
CA VAL A 63 10.93 9.59 4.06
C VAL A 63 11.06 10.42 2.80
N MET A 64 9.93 10.75 2.18
CA MET A 64 9.87 11.52 0.94
C MET A 64 8.57 12.31 0.89
N SER A 65 8.67 13.58 0.48
CA SER A 65 7.54 14.50 0.53
C SER A 65 7.00 14.76 -0.87
N ALA A 66 5.70 14.54 -1.09
CA ALA A 66 5.05 14.92 -2.34
C ALA A 66 5.14 16.43 -2.64
N HIS A 67 5.18 17.27 -1.61
CA HIS A 67 5.25 18.73 -1.79
C HIS A 67 6.68 19.26 -1.95
N ARG A 68 7.67 18.63 -1.31
CA ARG A 68 9.05 19.15 -1.27
C ARG A 68 10.00 18.39 -2.20
N SER A 69 9.69 17.15 -2.53
CA SER A 69 10.51 16.27 -3.35
C SER A 69 9.62 15.43 -4.30
N PRO A 70 8.80 16.05 -5.16
CA PRO A 70 7.82 15.35 -6.00
C PRO A 70 8.48 14.36 -6.96
N ASP A 71 9.62 14.72 -7.57
CA ASP A 71 10.33 13.84 -8.50
C ASP A 71 10.83 12.57 -7.82
N LEU A 72 11.31 12.67 -6.57
CA LEU A 72 11.73 11.51 -5.79
C LEU A 72 10.56 10.55 -5.54
N VAL A 73 9.38 11.08 -5.20
CA VAL A 73 8.16 10.28 -5.02
C VAL A 73 7.76 9.60 -6.33
N ALA A 74 7.81 10.32 -7.45
CA ALA A 74 7.49 9.77 -8.76
C ALA A 74 8.44 8.64 -9.15
N GLU A 75 9.75 8.84 -9.01
CA GLU A 75 10.76 7.82 -9.35
C GLU A 75 10.69 6.59 -8.44
N TYR A 76 10.46 6.79 -7.13
CA TYR A 76 10.20 5.69 -6.21
C TYR A 76 8.99 4.85 -6.63
N SER A 77 7.89 5.51 -6.99
CA SER A 77 6.61 4.87 -7.29
C SER A 77 6.64 4.13 -8.63
N LYS A 78 7.25 4.72 -9.67
CA LYS A 78 7.42 4.10 -11.00
C LYS A 78 8.29 2.85 -10.93
N SER A 79 9.35 2.88 -10.14
CA SER A 79 10.28 1.75 -10.01
C SER A 79 9.80 0.66 -9.05
N ALA A 80 8.84 0.96 -8.16
CA ALA A 80 8.40 0.08 -7.08
C ALA A 80 8.15 -1.37 -7.51
N MET A 81 7.32 -1.57 -8.55
CA MET A 81 6.99 -2.91 -9.04
C MET A 81 8.21 -3.68 -9.54
N SER A 82 9.11 -3.02 -10.28
CA SER A 82 10.34 -3.64 -10.79
C SER A 82 11.33 -4.03 -9.68
N ARG A 83 11.23 -3.39 -8.50
CA ARG A 83 12.03 -3.72 -7.31
C ARG A 83 11.45 -4.87 -6.49
N GLY A 84 10.30 -5.42 -6.89
CA GLY A 84 9.63 -6.51 -6.18
C GLY A 84 8.54 -6.06 -5.19
N LEU A 85 8.30 -4.75 -5.04
CA LEU A 85 7.21 -4.28 -4.19
C LEU A 85 5.86 -4.73 -4.76
N ARG A 86 4.95 -5.05 -3.84
CA ARG A 86 3.60 -5.54 -4.11
C ARG A 86 2.52 -4.64 -3.55
N VAL A 87 2.80 -3.91 -2.48
CA VAL A 87 1.90 -2.93 -1.85
C VAL A 87 2.71 -1.74 -1.37
N ILE A 88 2.16 -0.52 -1.48
CA ILE A 88 2.76 0.68 -0.87
C ILE A 88 1.81 1.23 0.20
N ILE A 89 2.33 1.44 1.40
CA ILE A 89 1.66 2.13 2.50
C ILE A 89 2.22 3.56 2.57
N ALA A 90 1.37 4.56 2.35
CA ALA A 90 1.76 5.96 2.32
C ALA A 90 1.07 6.76 3.43
N GLY A 91 1.87 7.39 4.30
CA GLY A 91 1.39 8.23 5.40
C GLY A 91 1.57 9.73 5.12
N ALA A 92 0.52 10.52 5.32
CA ALA A 92 0.60 11.98 5.26
C ALA A 92 -0.50 12.66 6.08
N GLY A 93 -0.18 13.84 6.61
CA GLY A 93 -1.13 14.72 7.31
C GLY A 93 -1.45 16.00 6.54
N LEU A 94 -2.37 16.81 7.09
CA LEU A 94 -2.85 18.07 6.49
C LEU A 94 -3.41 17.87 5.07
N ALA A 95 -2.96 18.66 4.09
CA ALA A 95 -3.24 18.41 2.68
C ALA A 95 -2.45 17.17 2.21
N ALA A 96 -2.94 15.98 2.59
CA ALA A 96 -2.20 14.73 2.53
C ALA A 96 -2.08 14.17 1.10
N ALA A 97 -1.22 14.79 0.28
CA ALA A 97 -1.07 14.48 -1.14
C ALA A 97 -0.20 13.24 -1.45
N LEU A 98 0.58 12.73 -0.48
CA LEU A 98 1.53 11.65 -0.73
C LEU A 98 0.87 10.36 -1.27
N PRO A 99 -0.20 9.82 -0.66
CA PRO A 99 -0.80 8.57 -1.14
C PRO A 99 -1.34 8.68 -2.57
N GLY A 100 -2.04 9.77 -2.90
CA GLY A 100 -2.54 10.03 -4.25
C GLY A 100 -1.41 10.21 -5.27
N THR A 101 -0.32 10.89 -4.89
CA THR A 101 0.86 11.08 -5.76
C THR A 101 1.54 9.77 -6.08
N VAL A 102 1.70 8.89 -5.08
CA VAL A 102 2.24 7.53 -5.28
C VAL A 102 1.33 6.73 -6.21
N ALA A 103 0.02 6.70 -5.93
CA ALA A 103 -0.96 5.95 -6.73
C ALA A 103 -1.01 6.41 -8.20
N ALA A 104 -0.78 7.69 -8.47
CA ALA A 104 -0.72 8.21 -9.84
C ALA A 104 0.48 7.71 -10.65
N HIS A 105 1.53 7.19 -9.99
CA HIS A 105 2.80 6.81 -10.60
C HIS A 105 3.11 5.32 -10.53
N THR A 106 2.19 4.50 -10.02
CA THR A 106 2.39 3.07 -9.87
C THR A 106 1.12 2.29 -10.14
N PRO A 107 1.19 1.11 -10.79
CA PRO A 107 0.05 0.20 -10.89
C PRO A 107 -0.18 -0.61 -9.60
N LEU A 108 0.71 -0.52 -8.62
CA LEU A 108 0.58 -1.26 -7.35
C LEU A 108 -0.57 -0.71 -6.49
N PRO A 109 -1.21 -1.56 -5.67
CA PRO A 109 -2.10 -1.11 -4.62
C PRO A 109 -1.41 -0.12 -3.68
N VAL A 110 -2.05 1.03 -3.45
CA VAL A 110 -1.61 2.05 -2.50
C VAL A 110 -2.61 2.16 -1.36
N ILE A 111 -2.11 2.01 -0.13
CA ILE A 111 -2.86 2.17 1.11
C ILE A 111 -2.47 3.51 1.72
N GLY A 112 -3.44 4.41 1.86
CA GLY A 112 -3.24 5.73 2.45
C GLY A 112 -3.54 5.72 3.95
N VAL A 113 -2.60 6.21 4.76
CA VAL A 113 -2.76 6.45 6.20
C VAL A 113 -2.88 7.95 6.45
N PRO A 114 -4.08 8.46 6.77
CA PRO A 114 -4.23 9.83 7.22
C PRO A 114 -3.51 10.03 8.55
N LEU A 115 -2.60 10.99 8.61
CA LEU A 115 -1.83 11.27 9.82
C LEU A 115 -2.32 12.54 10.51
N GLN A 116 -2.52 12.44 11.82
CA GLN A 116 -2.83 13.61 12.62
C GLN A 116 -1.58 14.45 12.87
N SER A 117 -1.71 15.76 12.68
CA SER A 117 -0.73 16.76 13.11
C SER A 117 -1.36 17.71 14.14
N ARG A 118 -0.51 18.46 14.86
CA ARG A 118 -0.99 19.47 15.83
C ARG A 118 -1.84 20.56 15.19
N THR A 119 -1.67 20.80 13.89
CA THR A 119 -2.40 21.81 13.13
C THR A 119 -3.51 21.20 12.26
N SER A 120 -3.81 19.91 12.43
CA SER A 120 -4.85 19.24 11.66
C SER A 120 -6.24 19.70 12.08
N VAL A 121 -7.12 19.80 11.09
CA VAL A 121 -8.53 20.12 11.31
C VAL A 121 -9.25 18.90 11.88
N MET A 122 -9.99 19.09 12.98
CA MET A 122 -10.84 18.06 13.61
C MET A 122 -10.15 16.71 13.82
N GLY A 123 -8.86 16.72 14.20
CA GLY A 123 -8.12 15.49 14.48
C GLY A 123 -7.75 14.65 13.26
N GLY A 124 -7.52 15.28 12.10
CA GLY A 124 -7.07 14.60 10.87
C GLY A 124 -8.14 14.40 9.81
N LEU A 125 -9.30 15.09 9.94
CA LEU A 125 -10.36 15.05 8.93
C LEU A 125 -9.88 15.61 7.58
N ASP A 126 -9.04 16.63 7.62
CA ASP A 126 -8.35 17.20 6.45
C ASP A 126 -7.53 16.14 5.71
N ALA A 127 -6.67 15.41 6.42
CA ALA A 127 -5.86 14.34 5.85
C ALA A 127 -6.74 13.19 5.31
N MET A 128 -7.77 12.80 6.06
CA MET A 128 -8.65 11.70 5.67
C MET A 128 -9.39 12.01 4.37
N LEU A 129 -9.96 13.21 4.25
CA LEU A 129 -10.65 13.62 3.02
C LEU A 129 -9.69 13.79 1.84
N ALA A 130 -8.48 14.32 2.08
CA ALA A 130 -7.46 14.47 1.04
C ALA A 130 -7.00 13.12 0.47
N ILE A 131 -6.98 12.07 1.29
CA ILE A 131 -6.57 10.72 0.86
C ILE A 131 -7.75 9.94 0.27
N ALA A 132 -8.94 9.99 0.88
CA ALA A 132 -10.06 9.15 0.49
C ALA A 132 -10.77 9.61 -0.79
N GLN A 133 -10.81 10.92 -1.06
CA GLN A 133 -11.59 11.51 -2.15
C GLN A 133 -10.82 11.54 -3.48
N MET A 134 -10.26 10.40 -3.88
CA MET A 134 -9.57 10.27 -5.17
C MET A 134 -10.57 10.27 -6.34
N PRO A 135 -10.23 10.88 -7.49
CA PRO A 135 -11.05 10.81 -8.69
C PRO A 135 -11.03 9.40 -9.31
N PRO A 136 -12.01 9.06 -10.18
CA PRO A 136 -12.01 7.80 -10.92
C PRO A 136 -10.70 7.57 -11.68
N GLY A 137 -10.16 6.36 -11.60
CA GLY A 137 -8.96 5.92 -12.33
C GLY A 137 -7.67 5.87 -11.52
N VAL A 138 -7.60 6.52 -10.34
CA VAL A 138 -6.40 6.53 -9.49
C VAL A 138 -6.78 6.20 -8.03
N PRO A 139 -7.10 4.93 -7.72
CA PRO A 139 -7.62 4.56 -6.41
C PRO A 139 -6.55 4.59 -5.31
N VAL A 140 -6.98 4.95 -4.09
CA VAL A 140 -6.20 4.80 -2.85
C VAL A 140 -7.08 4.12 -1.80
N ALA A 141 -6.59 3.06 -1.16
CA ALA A 141 -7.27 2.41 -0.04
C ALA A 141 -6.99 3.20 1.25
N CYS A 142 -7.89 4.11 1.62
CA CYS A 142 -7.76 4.90 2.84
C CYS A 142 -8.13 4.09 4.10
N VAL A 143 -7.23 4.01 5.08
CA VAL A 143 -7.55 3.51 6.42
C VAL A 143 -7.97 4.64 7.37
N GLY A 144 -8.29 4.32 8.63
CA GLY A 144 -8.58 5.32 9.65
C GLY A 144 -7.38 6.21 9.98
N VAL A 145 -7.64 7.35 10.62
CA VAL A 145 -6.58 8.29 11.07
C VAL A 145 -5.60 7.58 12.02
N ASP A 146 -4.30 7.78 11.79
CA ASP A 146 -3.17 7.16 12.49
C ASP A 146 -3.19 5.63 12.53
N ALA A 147 -4.01 4.99 11.69
CA ALA A 147 -4.22 3.54 11.70
C ALA A 147 -3.16 2.79 10.86
N ALA A 148 -1.89 3.16 10.99
CA ALA A 148 -0.77 2.55 10.26
C ALA A 148 -0.70 1.01 10.46
N ARG A 149 -1.03 0.51 11.65
CA ARG A 149 -1.17 -0.92 11.91
C ARG A 149 -2.22 -1.59 11.00
N ASN A 150 -3.38 -0.97 10.83
CA ASN A 150 -4.42 -1.51 9.95
C ASN A 150 -4.02 -1.46 8.48
N ALA A 151 -3.18 -0.50 8.08
CA ALA A 151 -2.62 -0.50 6.74
C ALA A 151 -1.71 -1.71 6.48
N ALA A 152 -0.90 -2.11 7.46
CA ALA A 152 -0.11 -3.35 7.38
C ALA A 152 -1.00 -4.61 7.34
N VAL A 153 -2.03 -4.69 8.18
CA VAL A 153 -3.01 -5.80 8.13
C VAL A 153 -3.71 -5.87 6.76
N LEU A 154 -4.07 -4.72 6.18
CA LEU A 154 -4.65 -4.68 4.84
C LEU A 154 -3.63 -5.10 3.78
N ALA A 155 -2.37 -4.69 3.89
CA ALA A 155 -1.31 -5.12 2.98
C ALA A 155 -1.13 -6.65 3.01
N ALA A 156 -1.07 -7.25 4.20
CA ALA A 156 -0.99 -8.71 4.35
C ALA A 156 -2.17 -9.43 3.68
N ARG A 157 -3.40 -8.92 3.87
CA ARG A 157 -4.59 -9.46 3.19
C ARG A 157 -4.53 -9.37 1.67
N ILE A 158 -3.92 -8.30 1.13
CA ILE A 158 -3.70 -8.14 -0.31
C ILE A 158 -2.65 -9.15 -0.81
N LEU A 159 -1.62 -9.43 0.00
CA LEU A 159 -0.60 -10.44 -0.30
C LEU A 159 -1.13 -11.88 -0.18
N GLY A 160 -2.23 -12.10 0.52
CA GLY A 160 -2.84 -13.42 0.72
C GLY A 160 -2.15 -14.26 1.80
N THR A 161 -1.48 -13.61 2.75
CA THR A 161 -0.75 -14.22 3.87
C THR A 161 -1.52 -14.12 5.18
#